data_AF-A0A916MI40-F1
#
_entry.id   AF-A0A916MI40-F1
#
_cell.length_a   1.000
_cell.length_b   1.000
_cell.length_c   1.000
_cell.angle_alpha   90.00
_cell.angle_beta   90.00
_cell.angle_gamma   90.00
#
_symmetry.space_group_name_H-M   'P 1'
#
loop_
_entity.id
_entity.type
_entity.pdbx_description
1 polymer ?
#
loop_
_entity_poly.entity_id
_entity_poly.type
_entity_poly.pdbx_seq_one_letter_code
_entity_poly.pdbx_strand_id
1 'polypeptide(L)' 'MPAKKNTQPIKKIAISTGGGDAPGLNAVIRAAALSAIKRGWEVYGVLDGFN' A
#
# COMPACT_ATOMS: atom_id res chain seq x y z
N MET A 1 22.00 22.53 14.35
CA MET A 1 21.14 21.44 14.85
C MET A 1 20.17 21.05 13.75
N PRO A 2 20.16 19.81 13.25
CA PRO A 2 19.17 19.40 12.25
C PRO A 2 17.77 19.33 12.88
N ALA A 3 16.78 19.91 12.21
CA ALA A 3 15.38 19.93 12.66
C ALA A 3 14.82 18.51 12.79
N LYS A 4 14.11 18.22 13.90
CA LYS A 4 13.38 16.94 14.08
C LYS A 4 12.35 16.79 12.95
N LYS A 5 12.46 15.72 12.15
CA LYS A 5 11.40 15.32 11.22
C LYS A 5 10.17 14.90 12.03
N ASN A 6 9.12 15.71 12.02
CA ASN A 6 7.79 15.33 12.50
C ASN A 6 7.24 14.23 11.57
N THR A 7 7.53 12.98 11.89
CA THR A 7 7.01 11.84 11.13
C THR A 7 5.75 11.37 11.84
N GLN A 8 4.60 11.87 11.39
CA GLN A 8 3.32 11.31 11.79
C GLN A 8 3.33 9.80 11.49
N PRO A 9 2.80 8.94 12.36
CA PRO A 9 2.75 7.51 12.10
C PRO A 9 1.95 7.24 10.82
N ILE A 10 2.48 6.38 9.93
CA ILE A 10 1.79 5.97 8.70
C ILE A 10 0.51 5.23 9.11
N LYS A 11 -0.63 5.71 8.61
CA LYS A 11 -1.96 5.12 8.86
C LYS A 11 -2.74 4.83 7.57
N LYS A 12 -2.15 5.10 6.40
CA LYS A 12 -2.79 4.93 5.10
C LYS A 12 -1.78 4.42 4.08
N ILE A 13 -2.20 3.48 3.23
CA ILE A 13 -1.40 2.97 2.11
C ILE A 13 -2.24 2.92 0.83
N ALA A 14 -1.57 3.02 -0.31
CA ALA A 14 -2.14 2.73 -1.62
C ALA A 14 -1.36 1.58 -2.27
N ILE A 15 -2.08 0.65 -2.89
CA ILE A 15 -1.52 -0.46 -3.67
C ILE A 15 -1.75 -0.13 -5.14
N SER A 16 -0.66 0.08 -5.89
CA SER A 16 -0.68 0.24 -7.33
C SER A 16 0.11 -0.91 -7.94
N THR A 17 -0.48 -1.56 -8.95
CA THR A 17 0.16 -2.61 -9.73
C THR A 17 0.50 -2.07 -11.11
N GLY A 18 1.76 -2.20 -11.53
CA GLY A 18 2.19 -1.91 -12.88
C GLY A 18 2.72 -3.18 -13.55
N GLY A 19 2.75 -3.19 -14.89
CA GLY A 19 3.14 -4.35 -15.68
C GLY A 19 1.96 -5.27 -16.01
N GLY A 20 2.25 -6.44 -16.58
CA GLY A 20 1.25 -7.44 -16.94
C GLY A 20 0.87 -8.36 -15.78
N ASP A 21 -0.17 -9.15 -15.99
CA ASP A 21 -0.62 -10.14 -15.02
C ASP A 21 0.43 -11.23 -14.77
N ALA A 22 0.70 -11.50 -13.49
CA ALA A 22 1.60 -12.55 -13.06
C ALA A 22 0.89 -13.50 -12.08
N PRO A 23 1.18 -14.81 -12.13
CA PRO A 23 0.65 -15.75 -11.16
C PRO A 23 1.07 -15.34 -9.75
N GLY A 24 0.10 -15.24 -8.83
CA GLY A 24 0.34 -14.85 -7.44
C GLY A 24 0.21 -13.35 -7.15
N LEU A 25 0.06 -12.48 -8.16
CA LEU A 25 -0.12 -11.04 -7.95
C LEU A 25 -1.30 -10.73 -7.02
N ASN A 26 -2.46 -11.35 -7.29
CA ASN A 26 -3.65 -11.21 -6.44
C ASN A 26 -3.43 -11.68 -5.01
N ALA A 27 -2.60 -12.71 -4.81
CA ALA A 27 -2.26 -13.20 -3.48
C ALA A 27 -1.42 -12.18 -2.71
N VAL A 28 -0.47 -11.52 -3.38
CA VAL A 28 0.35 -10.45 -2.81
C VAL A 28 -0.50 -9.24 -2.44
N ILE A 29 -1.37 -8.77 -3.35
CA ILE A 29 -2.30 -7.67 -3.08
C ILE A 29 -3.15 -7.99 -1.85
N ARG A 30 -3.72 -9.20 -1.79
CA ARG A 30 -4.54 -9.64 -0.66
C ARG A 30 -3.75 -9.68 0.64
N ALA A 31 -2.54 -10.24 0.64
CA ALA A 31 -1.69 -10.33 1.82
C ALA A 31 -1.30 -8.93 2.36
N ALA A 32 -0.97 -8.01 1.47
CA ALA A 32 -0.64 -6.62 1.81
C ALA A 32 -1.86 -5.89 2.41
N ALA A 33 -3.02 -5.98 1.75
CA ALA A 33 -4.25 -5.36 2.22
C ALA A 33 -4.69 -5.87 3.61
N LEU A 34 -4.71 -7.20 3.81
CA LEU A 34 -5.07 -7.79 5.09
C LEU A 34 -4.09 -7.42 6.21
N SER A 35 -2.80 -7.34 5.91
CA SER A 35 -1.79 -6.92 6.88
C SER A 35 -1.96 -5.48 7.31
N ALA A 36 -2.34 -4.59 6.40
CA ALA A 36 -2.61 -3.18 6.68
C ALA A 36 -3.91 -2.99 7.49
N ILE A 37 -4.98 -3.70 7.12
CA ILE A 37 -6.25 -3.70 7.88
C ILE A 37 -6.01 -4.18 9.33
N LYS A 38 -5.22 -5.25 9.52
CA LYS A 38 -4.86 -5.75 10.86
C LYS A 38 -4.10 -4.72 11.70
N ARG A 39 -3.40 -3.78 11.06
CA ARG A 39 -2.70 -2.67 11.72
C ARG A 39 -3.59 -1.43 11.95
N GLY A 40 -4.86 -1.49 11.55
CA GLY A 40 -5.78 -0.36 11.60
C GLY A 40 -5.45 0.73 10.56
N TRP A 41 -4.79 0.37 9.46
CA TRP A 41 -4.47 1.30 8.38
C TRP A 41 -5.58 1.32 7.33
N GLU A 42 -5.79 2.49 6.73
CA GLU A 42 -6.65 2.63 5.55
C GLU A 42 -5.90 2.13 4.31
N VAL A 43 -6.60 1.41 3.43
CA VAL A 43 -6.02 0.79 2.23
C VAL A 43 -6.80 1.24 1.02
N TYR A 44 -6.08 1.75 0.02
CA TYR A 44 -6.63 2.15 -1.27
C TYR A 44 -6.02 1.30 -2.38
N GLY A 45 -6.83 0.89 -3.36
CA GLY A 45 -6.35 0.33 -4.61
C GLY A 45 -6.28 1.41 -5.68
N VAL A 46 -5.21 1.43 -6.46
CA VAL A 46 -5.09 2.28 -7.64
C VAL A 46 -5.49 1.45 -8.86
N LEU A 47 -6.63 1.78 -9.46
CA LEU A 47 -7.12 1.15 -10.69
C LEU A 47 -6.30 1.67 -11.87
N ASP A 48 -6.00 0.79 -12.83
CA ASP A 48 -5.26 1.09 -14.07
C ASP A 48 -3.85 1.69 -13.91
N GLY A 49 -3.29 1.62 -12.71
CA GLY A 49 -1.93 2.07 -12.42
C GLY A 49 -1.79 3.59 -12.52
N PHE A 50 -0.97 4.06 -13.46
CA PHE A 50 -0.71 5.50 -13.66
C PHE A 50 -1.38 6.07 -14.93
N ASN A 51 -2.27 5.30 -15.56
CA ASN A 51 -2.95 5.67 -16.80
C ASN A 51 -4.26 6.42 -16.56
#